data_AF-A0A968TY28-F1
#
_entry.id   AF-A0A968TY28-F1
#
_cell.length_a   1.000
_cell.length_b   1.000
_cell.length_c   1.000
_cell.angle_alpha   90.00
_cell.angle_beta   90.00
_cell.angle_gamma   90.00
#
_symmetry.space_group_name_H-M   'P 1'
#
loop_
_entity.id
_entity.type
_entity.pdbx_description
1 polymer ?
#
loop_
_entity_poly.entity_id
_entity_poly.type
_entity_poly.pdbx_seq_one_letter_code
_entity_poly.pdbx_strand_id
1 'polypeptide(L)'
;MNRTVLGVAEHLQALSIEDVRAYHRGHFVPGGSILALAGNLDHDRMLALLERRLGSWQGHVDEPGIESHAIRGYHHEVCESSQLHLGLGYDMPCEADPRSILARMAVNVLSGGASSRLYTEVREKRGLCYSVGARYGGDHQVGGVFC
;
A
#
# COMPACT_ATOMS: atom_id res chain seq x y z
N MET A 1 2.17 -2.78 9.31
CA MET A 1 0.81 -2.40 8.89
C MET A 1 -0.23 -2.94 9.89
N ASN A 2 -0.34 -2.36 11.08
CA ASN A 2 -1.34 -2.79 12.10
C ASN A 2 -2.21 -1.61 12.58
N ARG A 3 -2.29 -0.57 11.75
CA ARG A 3 -3.04 0.66 11.98
C ARG A 3 -3.71 1.05 10.67
N THR A 4 -4.98 1.40 10.75
CA THR A 4 -5.73 1.90 9.60
C THR A 4 -5.20 3.28 9.18
N VAL A 5 -5.11 3.53 7.87
CA VAL A 5 -4.74 4.85 7.32
C VAL A 5 -5.79 5.91 7.69
N LEU A 6 -7.03 5.49 7.93
CA LEU A 6 -8.10 6.39 8.35
C LEU A 6 -7.95 6.85 9.80
N GLY A 7 -7.10 6.20 10.60
CA GLY A 7 -6.99 6.46 12.03
C GLY A 7 -8.17 5.94 12.85
N VAL A 8 -8.23 6.36 14.11
CA VAL A 8 -9.24 5.96 15.10
C VAL A 8 -10.01 7.21 15.50
N ALA A 9 -11.34 7.12 15.62
CA ALA A 9 -12.23 8.28 15.76
C ALA A 9 -11.85 9.17 16.95
N GLU A 10 -11.51 8.55 18.08
CA GLU A 10 -11.07 9.21 19.30
C GLU A 10 -9.81 10.05 19.07
N HIS A 11 -8.83 9.53 18.32
CA HIS A 11 -7.61 10.26 17.97
C HIS A 11 -7.90 11.39 17.00
N LEU A 12 -8.78 11.18 16.02
CA LEU A 12 -9.16 12.22 15.05
C LEU A 12 -9.85 13.40 15.73
N GLN A 13 -10.69 13.14 16.74
CA GLN A 13 -11.36 14.18 17.51
C GLN A 13 -10.40 14.98 18.41
N ALA A 14 -9.31 14.35 18.85
CA ALA A 14 -8.30 14.98 19.70
C ALA A 14 -7.25 15.79 18.92
N LEU A 15 -7.14 15.61 17.60
CA LEU A 15 -6.14 16.30 16.77
C LEU A 15 -6.38 17.82 16.74
N SER A 16 -5.32 18.57 17.04
CA SER A 16 -5.29 20.03 16.89
C SER A 16 -4.67 20.46 15.56
N ILE A 17 -4.90 21.70 15.16
CA ILE A 17 -4.23 22.29 13.99
C ILE A 17 -2.71 22.43 14.23
N GLU A 18 -2.30 22.61 15.48
CA GLU A 18 -0.90 22.64 15.90
C GLU A 18 -0.21 21.29 15.64
N ASP A 19 -0.89 20.17 15.90
CA ASP A 19 -0.37 18.82 15.63
C ASP A 19 -0.15 18.62 14.13
N VAL A 20 -1.11 19.01 13.29
CA VAL A 20 -1.00 18.93 11.83
C VAL A 20 0.16 19.79 11.32
N ARG A 21 0.28 21.03 11.83
CA ARG A 21 1.39 21.93 11.47
C ARG A 21 2.74 21.38 11.91
N ALA A 22 2.81 20.77 13.09
CA ALA A 22 4.02 20.12 13.58
C ALA A 22 4.40 18.92 12.72
N TYR A 23 3.43 18.07 12.41
CA TYR A 23 3.61 16.92 11.51
C TYR A 23 4.10 17.37 10.13
N HIS A 24 3.45 18.37 9.53
CA HIS A 24 3.85 18.90 8.23
C HIS A 24 5.30 19.44 8.26
N ARG A 25 5.66 20.27 9.24
CA ARG A 25 7.04 20.78 9.36
C ARG A 25 8.07 19.67 9.54
N GLY A 26 7.71 18.60 10.23
CA GLY A 26 8.59 17.47 10.48
C GLY A 26 8.73 16.52 9.29
N HIS A 27 7.68 16.36 8.47
CA HIS A 27 7.60 15.26 7.48
C HIS A 27 7.58 15.72 6.01
N PHE A 28 7.24 16.98 5.71
CA PHE A 28 7.20 17.51 4.34
C PHE A 28 8.51 18.23 4.01
N VAL A 29 9.57 17.44 3.92
CA VAL A 29 10.96 17.88 3.72
C VAL A 29 11.58 17.22 2.47
N PRO A 30 12.63 17.78 1.86
CA PRO A 30 13.18 17.23 0.61
C PRO A 30 13.84 15.87 0.83
N GLY A 31 14.49 15.64 1.98
CA GLY A 31 15.07 14.35 2.31
C GLY A 31 13.98 13.29 2.52
N GLY A 32 13.96 12.27 1.65
CA GLY A 32 12.92 11.23 1.63
C GLY A 32 11.77 11.51 0.63
N SER A 33 11.76 12.69 -0.01
CA SER A 33 10.77 13.03 -1.04
C SER A 33 11.25 12.65 -2.44
N ILE A 34 10.33 12.20 -3.29
CA ILE A 34 10.58 11.92 -4.72
C ILE A 34 9.68 12.82 -5.55
N LEU A 35 10.27 13.62 -6.44
CA LEU A 35 9.55 14.40 -7.44
C LEU A 35 9.66 13.71 -8.81
N ALA A 36 8.54 13.26 -9.35
CA ALA A 36 8.46 12.65 -10.68
C ALA A 36 7.78 13.60 -11.67
N LEU A 37 8.40 13.77 -12.84
CA LEU A 37 7.90 14.59 -13.94
C LEU A 37 7.85 13.75 -15.21
N ALA A 38 6.70 13.70 -15.89
CA ALA A 38 6.52 12.93 -17.11
C ALA A 38 5.74 13.72 -18.15
N GLY A 39 6.23 13.74 -19.39
CA GLY A 39 5.60 14.44 -20.52
C GLY A 39 6.61 15.00 -21.50
N ASN A 40 6.14 15.89 -22.39
CA ASN A 40 6.99 16.66 -23.29
C ASN A 40 7.67 17.82 -22.52
N LEU A 41 8.77 17.50 -21.85
CA LEU A 41 9.46 18.41 -20.94
C LEU A 41 10.90 18.61 -21.39
N ASP A 42 11.36 19.85 -21.28
CA ASP A 42 12.78 20.20 -21.42
C ASP A 42 13.47 20.05 -20.07
N HIS A 43 14.45 19.16 -19.98
CA HIS A 43 15.10 18.80 -18.72
C HIS A 43 15.74 20.01 -18.03
N ASP A 44 16.52 20.79 -18.77
CA ASP A 44 17.30 21.91 -18.23
C ASP A 44 16.37 23.04 -17.75
N ARG A 45 15.33 23.34 -18.53
CA ARG A 45 14.31 24.32 -18.16
C ARG A 45 13.55 23.90 -16.90
N MET A 46 13.24 22.61 -16.77
CA MET A 46 12.58 22.07 -15.58
C MET A 46 13.50 22.12 -14.37
N LEU A 47 14.75 21.68 -14.51
CA LEU A 47 15.73 21.73 -13.43
C LEU A 47 15.93 23.15 -12.92
N ALA A 48 16.14 24.12 -13.83
CA ALA A 48 16.28 25.53 -13.45
C ALA A 48 15.02 26.10 -12.76
N LEU A 49 13.82 25.65 -13.14
CA LEU A 49 12.59 26.03 -12.44
C LEU A 49 12.52 25.43 -11.03
N LEU A 50 12.87 24.15 -10.89
CA LEU A 50 12.87 23.45 -9.61
C LEU A 50 13.91 24.04 -8.66
N GLU A 51 15.12 24.33 -9.12
CA GLU A 51 16.15 25.01 -8.32
C GLU A 51 15.65 26.38 -7.83
N ARG A 52 15.03 27.19 -8.71
CA ARG A 52 14.47 28.48 -8.32
C ARG A 52 13.32 28.39 -7.31
N ARG A 53 12.53 27.32 -7.33
CA ARG A 53 11.31 27.18 -6.50
C ARG A 53 11.53 26.39 -5.23
N LEU A 54 12.40 25.39 -5.28
CA LEU A 54 12.61 24.40 -4.23
C LEU A 54 14.07 24.37 -3.74
N GLY A 55 14.98 25.15 -4.33
CA GLY A 55 16.40 25.14 -3.93
C GLY A 55 16.65 25.60 -2.48
N SER A 56 15.71 26.32 -1.87
CA SER A 56 15.75 26.68 -0.44
C SER A 56 14.98 25.72 0.47
N TRP A 57 14.33 24.68 -0.09
CA TRP A 57 13.64 23.67 0.70
C TRP A 57 14.68 22.77 1.37
N GLN A 58 14.58 22.59 2.69
CA GLN A 58 15.56 21.90 3.51
C GLN A 58 14.88 20.98 4.52
N GLY A 59 15.65 20.02 5.04
CA GLY A 59 15.21 19.04 6.03
C GLY A 59 15.33 17.60 5.52
N HIS A 60 15.34 16.67 6.46
CA HIS A 60 15.40 15.23 6.20
C HIS A 60 14.57 14.50 7.26
N VAL A 61 14.00 13.37 6.87
CA VAL A 61 13.29 12.44 7.74
C VAL A 61 13.90 11.08 7.52
N ASP A 62 14.31 10.45 8.62
CA ASP A 62 14.78 9.07 8.59
C ASP A 62 13.59 8.14 8.28
N GLU A 63 13.85 7.12 7.48
CA GLU A 63 12.85 6.12 7.20
C GLU A 63 12.52 5.33 8.47
N PRO A 64 11.24 5.28 8.89
CA PRO A 64 10.86 4.53 10.08
C PRO A 64 11.13 3.05 9.85
N GLY A 65 11.78 2.40 10.83
CA GLY A 65 11.98 0.96 10.81
C GLY A 65 10.67 0.18 10.98
N ILE A 66 10.68 -1.11 10.68
CA ILE A 66 9.56 -1.99 11.01
C ILE A 66 9.54 -2.21 12.52
N GLU A 67 8.59 -1.58 13.19
CA GLU A 67 8.43 -1.71 14.65
C GLU A 67 7.62 -2.93 15.08
N SER A 68 6.86 -3.60 14.19
CA SER A 68 6.00 -4.71 14.59
C SER A 68 5.87 -5.83 13.57
N HIS A 69 5.72 -7.05 14.08
CA HIS A 69 5.34 -8.22 13.29
C HIS A 69 3.83 -8.25 13.05
N ALA A 70 3.41 -8.87 11.94
CA ALA A 70 2.00 -9.08 11.65
C ALA A 70 1.36 -10.00 12.71
N ILE A 71 0.17 -9.63 13.19
CA ILE A 71 -0.64 -10.52 14.01
C ILE A 71 -1.09 -11.68 13.12
N ARG A 72 -0.74 -12.91 13.53
CA ARG A 72 -1.12 -14.14 12.82
C ARG A 72 -2.32 -14.77 13.50
N GLY A 73 -3.16 -15.43 12.72
CA GLY A 73 -4.22 -16.28 13.23
C GLY A 73 -5.53 -16.09 12.49
N TYR A 74 -6.60 -16.36 13.20
CA TYR A 74 -7.97 -16.26 12.71
C TYR A 74 -8.66 -15.07 13.37
N HIS A 75 -9.35 -14.28 12.56
CA HIS A 75 -10.24 -13.24 13.02
C HIS A 75 -11.60 -13.43 12.39
N HIS A 76 -12.66 -13.28 13.19
CA HIS A 76 -14.03 -13.35 12.73
C HIS A 76 -14.81 -12.21 13.38
N GLU A 77 -15.34 -11.37 12.52
CA GLU A 77 -16.22 -10.28 12.91
C GLU A 77 -17.64 -10.64 12.48
N VAL A 78 -18.54 -10.73 13.45
CA VAL A 78 -19.97 -10.92 13.18
C VAL A 78 -20.58 -9.55 12.97
N CYS A 79 -21.05 -9.30 11.76
CA CYS A 79 -21.78 -8.10 11.39
C CYS A 79 -23.12 -8.46 10.75
N GLU A 80 -24.11 -7.58 10.87
CA GLU A 80 -25.35 -7.73 10.12
C GLU A 80 -25.08 -7.45 8.63
N SER A 81 -24.82 -8.52 7.89
CA SER A 81 -24.56 -8.48 6.46
C SER A 81 -25.42 -9.51 5.72
N SER A 82 -25.79 -9.19 4.50
CA SER A 82 -26.43 -10.14 3.58
C SER A 82 -25.43 -11.08 2.90
N GLN A 83 -24.12 -10.85 3.09
CA GLN A 83 -23.05 -11.59 2.44
C GLN A 83 -21.94 -11.94 3.44
N LEU A 84 -21.41 -13.15 3.29
CA LEU A 84 -20.19 -13.58 3.96
C LEU A 84 -18.97 -13.09 3.17
N HIS A 85 -18.03 -12.43 3.85
CA HIS A 85 -16.74 -12.08 3.31
C HIS A 85 -15.66 -12.97 3.96
N LEU A 86 -14.83 -13.59 3.13
CA LEU A 86 -13.71 -14.41 3.57
C LEU A 86 -12.41 -13.74 3.10
N GLY A 87 -11.42 -13.69 3.99
CA GLY A 87 -10.10 -13.14 3.71
C GLY A 87 -8.98 -14.10 4.10
N LEU A 88 -7.98 -14.26 3.24
CA LEU A 88 -6.79 -15.08 3.48
C LEU A 88 -5.52 -14.26 3.23
N GLY A 89 -4.70 -14.11 4.27
CA GLY A 89 -3.44 -13.37 4.21
C GLY A 89 -2.22 -14.26 4.36
N TYR A 90 -1.24 -14.14 3.46
CA TYR A 90 0.04 -14.85 3.54
C TYR A 90 1.21 -13.91 3.29
N ASP A 91 2.37 -14.25 3.86
CA ASP A 91 3.62 -13.56 3.54
C ASP A 91 4.03 -13.82 2.10
N MET A 92 4.62 -12.80 1.50
CA MET A 92 5.27 -12.87 0.20
C MET A 92 6.59 -12.09 0.26
N PRO A 93 7.51 -12.30 -0.69
CA PRO A 93 8.69 -11.47 -0.81
C PRO A 93 8.34 -9.97 -0.87
N CYS A 94 9.08 -9.12 -0.15
CA CYS A 94 8.97 -7.66 -0.28
C CYS A 94 9.41 -7.20 -1.67
N GLU A 95 9.12 -5.96 -2.05
CA GLU A 95 9.41 -5.45 -3.41
C GLU A 95 10.92 -5.44 -3.72
N ALA A 96 11.76 -5.23 -2.70
CA ALA A 96 13.21 -5.25 -2.84
C ALA A 96 13.79 -6.67 -3.05
N ASP A 97 13.04 -7.72 -2.71
CA ASP A 97 13.48 -9.11 -2.92
C ASP A 97 13.40 -9.47 -4.41
N PRO A 98 14.46 -10.05 -5.02
CA PRO A 98 14.44 -10.46 -6.43
C PRO A 98 13.29 -11.41 -6.81
N ARG A 99 12.69 -12.12 -5.83
CA ARG A 99 11.57 -13.03 -6.01
C ARG A 99 10.21 -12.31 -6.07
N SER A 100 10.13 -11.00 -5.81
CA SER A 100 8.89 -10.20 -5.86
C SER A 100 8.18 -10.34 -7.21
N ILE A 101 8.95 -10.32 -8.30
CA ILE A 101 8.43 -10.50 -9.67
C ILE A 101 7.77 -11.88 -9.82
N LEU A 102 8.41 -12.94 -9.32
CA LEU A 102 7.85 -14.31 -9.37
C LEU A 102 6.58 -14.41 -8.52
N ALA A 103 6.54 -13.77 -7.35
CA ALA A 103 5.34 -13.72 -6.52
C ALA A 103 4.18 -13.01 -7.23
N ARG A 104 4.44 -11.87 -7.88
CA ARG A 104 3.45 -11.14 -8.69
C ARG A 104 2.93 -11.99 -9.85
N MET A 105 3.81 -12.71 -10.54
CA MET A 105 3.41 -13.62 -11.61
C MET A 105 2.53 -14.77 -11.09
N ALA A 106 2.89 -15.36 -9.95
CA ALA A 106 2.08 -16.42 -9.33
C ALA A 106 0.68 -15.93 -8.94
N VAL A 107 0.58 -14.72 -8.35
CA VAL A 107 -0.71 -14.10 -8.02
C VAL A 107 -1.50 -13.75 -9.28
N ASN A 108 -0.85 -13.35 -10.38
CA ASN A 108 -1.52 -13.12 -11.66
C ASN A 108 -2.10 -14.43 -12.23
N VAL A 109 -1.39 -15.56 -12.17
CA VAL A 109 -1.97 -16.86 -12.56
C VAL A 109 -3.19 -17.22 -11.68
N LEU A 110 -3.11 -16.90 -10.38
CA LEU A 110 -4.18 -17.17 -9.43
C LEU A 110 -5.42 -16.27 -9.64
N SER A 111 -5.22 -14.97 -9.87
CA SER A 111 -6.26 -13.92 -9.78
C SER A 111 -6.21 -12.82 -10.87
N GLY A 112 -5.41 -12.97 -11.93
CA GLY A 112 -5.12 -11.91 -12.90
C GLY A 112 -6.24 -11.51 -13.86
N GLY A 113 -7.44 -12.08 -13.72
CA GLY A 113 -8.59 -11.76 -14.57
C GLY A 113 -9.54 -12.93 -14.75
N ALA A 114 -10.42 -12.83 -15.74
CA ALA A 114 -11.48 -13.82 -15.99
C ALA A 114 -10.96 -15.23 -16.36
N SER A 115 -9.72 -15.33 -16.85
CA SER A 115 -9.07 -16.62 -17.16
C SER A 115 -8.21 -17.16 -16.01
N SER A 116 -8.23 -16.53 -14.83
CA SER A 116 -7.42 -16.95 -13.69
C SER A 116 -8.01 -18.18 -13.01
N ARG A 117 -7.19 -18.85 -12.19
CA ARG A 117 -7.62 -20.07 -11.49
C ARG A 117 -8.79 -19.82 -10.54
N LEU A 118 -8.74 -18.76 -9.74
CA LEU A 118 -9.81 -18.43 -8.80
C LEU A 118 -11.13 -18.12 -9.54
N TYR A 119 -11.07 -17.29 -10.57
CA TYR A 119 -12.25 -16.95 -11.35
C TYR A 119 -12.86 -18.19 -12.02
N THR A 120 -12.02 -19.01 -12.66
CA THR A 120 -12.46 -20.23 -13.34
C THR A 120 -13.04 -21.26 -12.38
N GLU A 121 -12.31 -21.59 -11.32
CA GLU A 121 -12.66 -22.73 -10.46
C GLU A 121 -13.72 -22.37 -9.41
N VAL A 122 -13.65 -21.19 -8.80
CA VAL A 122 -14.53 -20.82 -7.68
C VAL A 122 -15.80 -20.14 -8.18
N ARG A 123 -15.66 -19.17 -9.09
CA ARG A 123 -16.78 -18.36 -9.58
C ARG A 123 -17.50 -19.00 -10.77
N GLU A 124 -16.80 -19.34 -11.85
CA GLU A 124 -17.44 -19.84 -13.09
C GLU A 124 -17.92 -21.29 -12.96
N LYS A 125 -17.03 -22.23 -12.60
CA LYS A 125 -17.39 -23.66 -12.57
C LYS A 125 -18.29 -24.04 -11.40
N ARG A 126 -18.13 -23.39 -10.24
CA ARG A 126 -18.82 -23.78 -9.00
C ARG A 126 -19.86 -22.77 -8.52
N GLY A 127 -19.85 -21.53 -9.04
CA GLY A 127 -20.84 -20.51 -8.66
C GLY A 127 -20.85 -20.16 -7.17
N LEU A 128 -19.73 -20.32 -6.45
CA LEU A 128 -19.70 -20.19 -4.99
C LEU A 128 -19.71 -18.74 -4.50
N CYS A 129 -19.29 -17.81 -5.33
CA CYS A 129 -19.21 -16.39 -4.97
C CYS A 129 -19.45 -15.49 -6.19
N TYR A 130 -19.83 -14.25 -5.92
CA TYR A 130 -19.99 -13.22 -6.96
C TYR A 130 -18.65 -12.61 -7.38
N SER A 131 -17.72 -12.48 -6.44
CA SER A 131 -16.38 -11.94 -6.63
C SER A 131 -15.36 -12.82 -5.91
N VAL A 132 -14.20 -12.98 -6.52
CA VAL A 132 -13.05 -13.68 -5.95
C VAL A 132 -11.79 -13.05 -6.53
N GLY A 133 -10.77 -12.86 -5.70
CA GLY A 133 -9.47 -12.44 -6.19
C GLY A 133 -8.43 -12.41 -5.10
N ALA A 134 -7.17 -12.27 -5.51
CA ALA A 134 -6.02 -12.13 -4.65
C ALA A 134 -5.15 -10.99 -5.18
N ARG A 135 -4.60 -10.20 -4.26
CA ARG A 135 -3.71 -9.08 -4.56
C ARG A 135 -2.41 -9.26 -3.82
N TYR A 136 -1.32 -9.29 -4.57
CA TYR A 136 0.02 -9.06 -4.03
C TYR A 136 0.16 -7.58 -3.66
N GLY A 137 0.72 -7.32 -2.48
CA GLY A 137 1.10 -5.98 -2.05
C GLY A 137 2.38 -6.07 -1.23
N GLY A 138 3.31 -5.15 -1.49
CA GLY A 138 4.55 -5.07 -0.73
C GLY A 138 5.12 -3.66 -0.80
N ASP A 139 5.98 -3.37 0.16
CA ASP A 139 6.89 -2.23 0.15
C ASP A 139 8.34 -2.75 0.14
N HIS A 140 9.31 -1.86 0.35
CA HIS A 140 10.72 -2.22 0.32
C HIS A 140 11.14 -3.23 1.41
N GLN A 141 10.38 -3.36 2.51
CA GLN A 141 10.73 -4.23 3.65
C GLN A 141 9.75 -5.39 3.87
N VAL A 142 8.46 -5.24 3.53
CA VAL A 142 7.45 -6.30 3.69
C VAL A 142 6.72 -6.62 2.40
N GLY A 143 6.31 -7.88 2.24
CA GLY A 143 5.46 -8.32 1.16
C GLY A 143 4.38 -9.27 1.66
N GLY A 144 3.24 -9.26 0.99
CA GLY A 144 2.12 -10.13 1.32
C GLY A 144 1.19 -10.35 0.13
N VAL A 145 0.33 -11.33 0.27
CA VAL A 145 -0.85 -11.51 -0.58
C VAL A 145 -2.08 -11.54 0.30
N PHE A 146 -3.13 -10.85 -0.13
CA PHE A 146 -4.45 -10.92 0.47
C PHE A 146 -5.45 -11.39 -0.58
N CYS A 147 -6.14 -12.49 -0.30
CA CYS A 147 -7.24 -13.03 -1.07
C CYS A 147 -8.55 -12.71 -0.37
#